data_AF-A0A058ZBM9-F1
#
_entry.id   AF-A0A058ZBM9-F1
#
_cell.length_a   1.000
_cell.length_b   1.000
_cell.length_c   1.000
_cell.angle_alpha   90.00
_cell.angle_beta   90.00
_cell.angle_gamma   90.00
#
_symmetry.space_group_name_H-M   'P 1'
#
loop_
_entity.id
_entity.type
_entity.pdbx_description
1 polymer ?
#
loop_
_entity_poly.entity_id
_entity_poly.type
_entity_poly.pdbx_seq_one_letter_code
_entity_poly.pdbx_strand_id
1 'polypeptide(L)'
;MDFPLDTNIDELEDDLLSMLEGDTNIGHAFREKRLLELKLQAERAQMMQDLQYGKYTEVTEDKQVLDMTTKLPFVVIHFYRSDFARCDIMHRHLEKVAKKYTDTKFARGDVTKLPFMVEKLRIQVLPCVIFFINGVTNGRLLGFEDLGNTDHFTTEQLEARLRQAGVIGRPGESLTAAVNLASRAAKVRDGAYADAFAKRTSGAGSLGGARRSARRGINSDSDYSDDEDD
;
A
#
# COMPACT_ATOMS: atom_id res chain seq x y z
N MET A 1 -37.05 27.35 -24.81
CA MET A 1 -35.63 27.73 -24.74
C MET A 1 -34.89 26.46 -24.37
N ASP A 2 -34.58 25.67 -25.37
CA ASP A 2 -33.90 24.39 -25.19
C ASP A 2 -32.43 24.60 -25.54
N PHE A 3 -31.57 24.46 -24.54
CA PHE A 3 -30.13 24.32 -24.71
C PHE A 3 -29.84 22.82 -24.83
N PRO A 4 -29.46 22.29 -26.01
CA PRO A 4 -29.05 20.91 -26.14
C PRO A 4 -27.60 20.77 -25.65
N LEU A 5 -27.42 20.10 -24.51
CA LEU A 5 -26.12 19.69 -23.99
C LEU A 5 -25.78 18.30 -24.55
N ASP A 6 -25.34 18.26 -25.81
CA ASP A 6 -24.67 17.10 -26.43
C ASP A 6 -23.55 17.60 -27.34
N THR A 7 -22.74 18.55 -26.85
CA THR A 7 -21.44 18.85 -27.47
C THR A 7 -20.46 17.79 -26.98
N ASN A 8 -20.00 16.94 -27.90
CA ASN A 8 -18.92 15.98 -27.66
C ASN A 8 -17.75 16.71 -26.99
N ILE A 9 -17.21 16.14 -25.91
CA ILE A 9 -16.07 16.71 -25.18
C ILE A 9 -14.88 16.91 -26.14
N ASP A 10 -14.73 16.04 -27.13
CA ASP A 10 -13.71 16.12 -28.17
C ASP A 10 -13.88 17.36 -29.07
N GLU A 11 -15.11 17.76 -29.40
CA GLU A 11 -15.37 18.97 -30.19
C GLU A 11 -15.08 20.25 -29.39
N LEU A 12 -15.31 20.23 -28.07
CA LEU A 12 -14.94 21.33 -27.18
C LEU A 12 -13.41 21.41 -26.98
N GLU A 13 -12.70 20.27 -26.99
CA GLU A 13 -11.23 20.25 -26.96
C GLU A 13 -10.65 20.87 -28.24
N ASP A 14 -11.19 20.50 -29.41
CA ASP A 14 -10.73 21.01 -30.70
C ASP A 14 -11.01 22.51 -30.88
N ASP A 15 -12.19 22.98 -30.45
CA ASP A 15 -12.54 24.41 -30.55
C ASP A 15 -11.67 25.25 -29.59
N LEU A 16 -11.35 24.72 -28.41
CA LEU A 16 -10.45 25.34 -27.45
C LEU A 16 -8.99 25.33 -27.92
N LEU A 17 -8.55 24.26 -28.60
CA LEU A 17 -7.24 24.16 -29.25
C LEU A 17 -7.07 25.18 -30.38
N SER A 18 -8.12 25.41 -31.18
CA SER A 18 -8.09 26.39 -32.26
C SER A 18 -7.97 27.83 -31.73
N MET A 19 -8.61 28.14 -30.60
CA MET A 19 -8.46 29.43 -29.91
C MET A 19 -7.05 29.64 -29.29
N LEU A 20 -6.29 28.56 -29.10
CA LEU A 20 -4.98 28.53 -28.44
C LEU A 20 -3.82 28.88 -29.38
N GLU A 21 -3.97 28.65 -30.69
CA GLU A 21 -2.91 28.83 -31.70
C GLU A 21 -2.69 30.30 -32.11
N GLY A 22 -3.57 31.21 -31.69
CA GLY A 22 -3.61 32.60 -32.15
C GLY A 22 -2.75 33.64 -31.41
N ASP A 23 -2.07 33.32 -30.30
CA ASP A 23 -1.45 34.35 -29.45
C ASP A 23 -0.02 34.02 -28.93
N THR A 24 0.80 35.07 -28.86
CA THR A 24 2.27 35.14 -28.80
C THR A 24 3.08 34.08 -27.99
N ASN A 25 4.21 33.68 -28.58
CA ASN A 25 5.15 32.60 -28.21
C ASN A 25 5.65 32.56 -26.75
N ILE A 26 5.73 33.70 -26.04
CA ILE A 26 6.21 33.74 -24.62
C ILE A 26 5.08 33.38 -23.65
N GLY A 27 3.83 33.73 -23.97
CA GLY A 27 2.66 33.32 -23.22
C GLY A 27 2.28 31.85 -23.45
N HIS A 28 2.61 31.31 -24.62
CA HIS A 28 2.32 29.93 -25.00
C HIS A 28 2.98 28.92 -24.06
N ALA A 29 4.29 29.04 -23.79
CA ALA A 29 5.01 28.08 -22.94
C ALA A 29 4.50 28.07 -21.48
N PHE A 30 4.13 29.23 -20.91
CA PHE A 30 3.59 29.29 -19.55
C PHE A 30 2.15 28.78 -19.47
N ARG A 31 1.33 29.05 -20.50
CA ARG A 31 -0.05 28.57 -20.62
C ARG A 31 -0.12 27.08 -20.89
N GLU A 32 0.72 26.55 -21.77
CA GLU A 32 0.83 25.13 -22.07
C GLU A 32 1.22 24.34 -20.82
N LYS A 33 2.21 24.82 -20.04
CA LYS A 33 2.59 24.20 -18.77
C LYS A 33 1.44 24.18 -17.75
N ARG A 34 0.67 25.28 -17.66
CA ARG A 34 -0.51 25.38 -16.79
C ARG A 34 -1.64 24.46 -17.26
N LEU A 35 -1.86 24.36 -18.56
CA LEU A 35 -2.88 23.51 -19.18
C LEU A 35 -2.57 22.03 -18.94
N LEU A 36 -1.31 21.64 -19.09
CA LEU A 36 -0.85 20.26 -18.86
C LEU A 36 -0.97 19.88 -17.38
N GLU A 37 -0.67 20.81 -16.47
CA GLU A 37 -0.89 20.62 -15.03
C GLU A 37 -2.38 20.45 -14.70
N LEU A 38 -3.26 21.26 -15.29
CA LEU A 38 -4.71 21.15 -15.13
C LEU A 38 -5.27 19.86 -15.75
N LYS A 39 -4.81 19.44 -16.93
CA LYS A 39 -5.19 18.17 -17.57
C LYS A 39 -4.78 16.98 -16.70
N LEU A 40 -3.55 16.97 -16.20
CA LEU A 40 -3.08 15.90 -15.29
C LEU A 40 -3.88 15.85 -13.99
N GLN A 41 -4.29 17.00 -13.46
CA GLN A 41 -5.17 17.06 -12.28
C GLN A 41 -6.58 16.55 -12.61
N ALA A 42 -7.14 16.92 -13.76
CA ALA A 42 -8.45 16.49 -14.22
C ALA A 42 -8.48 14.97 -14.50
N GLU A 43 -7.48 14.43 -15.20
CA GLU A 43 -7.33 13.00 -15.43
C GLU A 43 -7.20 12.23 -14.12
N ARG A 44 -6.41 12.73 -13.17
CA ARG A 44 -6.32 12.11 -11.83
C ARG A 44 -7.66 12.14 -11.10
N ALA A 45 -8.38 13.25 -11.16
CA ALA A 45 -9.70 13.38 -10.54
C ALA A 45 -10.72 12.43 -11.19
N GLN A 46 -10.71 12.31 -12.51
CA GLN A 46 -11.55 11.38 -13.27
C GLN A 46 -11.18 9.92 -12.92
N MET A 47 -9.90 9.54 -12.97
CA MET A 47 -9.45 8.21 -12.56
C MET A 47 -9.84 7.88 -11.10
N MET A 48 -9.76 8.87 -10.20
CA MET A 48 -10.19 8.70 -8.81
C MET A 48 -11.71 8.47 -8.68
N GLN A 49 -12.52 9.10 -9.53
CA GLN A 49 -13.96 8.87 -9.62
C GLN A 49 -14.28 7.50 -10.25
N ASP A 50 -13.60 7.15 -11.33
CA ASP A 50 -13.81 5.91 -12.10
C ASP A 50 -13.46 4.66 -11.28
N LEU A 51 -12.39 4.75 -10.48
CA LEU A 51 -11.95 3.66 -9.61
C LEU A 51 -12.77 3.57 -8.30
N GLN A 52 -13.81 4.40 -8.17
CA GLN A 52 -14.72 4.43 -7.02
C GLN A 52 -13.97 4.53 -5.69
N TYR A 53 -12.96 5.39 -5.63
CA TYR A 53 -12.24 5.65 -4.39
C TYR A 53 -13.19 6.25 -3.34
N GLY A 54 -12.97 5.90 -2.07
CA GLY A 54 -13.83 6.32 -0.95
C GLY A 54 -15.21 5.66 -0.87
N LYS A 55 -15.56 4.74 -1.79
CA LYS A 55 -16.76 3.89 -1.71
C LYS A 55 -16.40 2.48 -1.29
N TYR A 56 -17.25 1.90 -0.43
CA TYR A 56 -17.12 0.53 0.01
C TYR A 56 -17.80 -0.42 -0.98
N THR A 57 -17.01 -1.04 -1.85
CA THR A 57 -17.51 -1.86 -2.97
C THR A 57 -17.54 -3.34 -2.63
N GLU A 58 -18.54 -4.05 -3.11
CA GLU A 58 -18.58 -5.52 -3.02
C GLU A 58 -17.89 -6.16 -4.22
N VAL A 59 -17.12 -7.21 -3.95
CA VAL A 59 -16.39 -7.98 -4.95
C VAL A 59 -16.95 -9.39 -4.95
N THR A 60 -17.34 -9.84 -6.14
CA THR A 60 -17.96 -11.15 -6.35
C THR A 60 -17.02 -12.17 -6.98
N GLU A 61 -15.89 -11.72 -7.53
CA GLU A 61 -14.96 -12.56 -8.29
C GLU A 61 -13.51 -12.39 -7.80
N ASP A 62 -12.77 -13.49 -7.70
CA ASP A 62 -11.36 -13.46 -7.29
C ASP A 62 -10.47 -12.65 -8.24
N LYS A 63 -10.80 -12.64 -9.54
CA LYS A 63 -10.06 -11.85 -10.54
C LYS A 63 -10.14 -10.35 -10.26
N GLN A 64 -11.30 -9.84 -9.85
CA GLN A 64 -11.46 -8.43 -9.52
C GLN A 64 -10.61 -8.04 -8.31
N VAL A 65 -10.51 -8.93 -7.31
CA VAL A 65 -9.61 -8.73 -6.15
C VAL A 65 -8.16 -8.56 -6.61
N LEU A 66 -7.69 -9.47 -7.45
CA LEU A 66 -6.31 -9.44 -7.95
C LEU A 66 -6.03 -8.18 -8.79
N ASP A 67 -6.94 -7.83 -9.69
CA ASP A 67 -6.83 -6.64 -10.53
C ASP A 67 -6.76 -5.36 -9.68
N MET A 68 -7.60 -5.24 -8.65
CA MET A 68 -7.58 -4.07 -7.76
C MET A 68 -6.27 -3.97 -6.99
N THR A 69 -5.79 -5.07 -6.41
CA THR A 69 -4.53 -5.07 -5.65
C THR A 69 -3.30 -4.78 -6.51
N THR A 70 -3.38 -5.03 -7.82
CA THR A 70 -2.29 -4.76 -8.77
C THR A 70 -2.36 -3.33 -9.32
N LYS A 71 -3.55 -2.81 -9.62
CA LYS A 71 -3.76 -1.48 -10.19
C LYS A 71 -3.65 -0.36 -9.16
N LEU A 72 -4.03 -0.64 -7.91
CA LEU A 72 -4.12 0.36 -6.86
C LEU A 72 -3.02 0.14 -5.82
N PRO A 73 -2.37 1.22 -5.33
CA PRO A 73 -1.30 1.09 -4.37
C PRO A 73 -1.79 0.70 -2.98
N PHE A 74 -2.98 1.11 -2.57
CA PHE A 74 -3.53 0.84 -1.24
C PHE A 74 -4.91 0.21 -1.33
N VAL A 75 -5.01 -1.04 -0.89
CA VAL A 75 -6.28 -1.78 -0.94
C VAL A 75 -6.53 -2.47 0.40
N VAL A 76 -7.73 -2.30 0.92
CA VAL A 76 -8.23 -2.95 2.14
C VAL A 76 -9.42 -3.82 1.76
N ILE A 77 -9.32 -5.11 2.05
CA ILE A 77 -10.35 -6.08 1.69
C ILE A 77 -10.85 -6.77 2.94
N HIS A 78 -12.15 -6.64 3.19
CA HIS A 78 -12.83 -7.35 4.27
C HIS A 78 -13.50 -8.61 3.74
N PHE A 79 -13.02 -9.75 4.18
CA PHE A 79 -13.64 -11.04 3.95
C PHE A 79 -14.69 -11.30 5.02
N TYR A 80 -15.92 -11.53 4.57
CA TYR A 80 -17.08 -11.68 5.43
C TYR A 80 -17.96 -12.86 5.02
N ARG A 81 -18.89 -13.22 5.90
CA ARG A 81 -20.01 -14.11 5.62
C ARG A 81 -21.23 -13.59 6.37
N SER A 82 -22.42 -13.63 5.76
CA SER A 82 -23.66 -13.08 6.31
C SER A 82 -24.11 -13.74 7.62
N ASP A 83 -23.64 -14.96 7.90
CA ASP A 83 -24.03 -15.69 9.11
C ASP A 83 -23.38 -15.15 10.40
N PHE A 84 -22.38 -14.27 10.29
CA PHE A 84 -21.65 -13.74 11.44
C PHE A 84 -22.01 -12.28 11.70
N ALA A 85 -22.74 -12.02 12.79
CA ALA A 85 -23.08 -10.66 13.23
C ALA A 85 -21.85 -9.75 13.45
N ARG A 86 -20.70 -10.34 13.79
CA ARG A 86 -19.41 -9.62 13.94
C ARG A 86 -18.94 -9.00 12.62
N CYS A 87 -19.22 -9.64 11.49
CA CYS A 87 -18.91 -9.08 10.18
C CYS A 87 -19.72 -7.82 9.88
N ASP A 88 -20.98 -7.75 10.32
CA ASP A 88 -21.83 -6.58 10.13
C ASP A 88 -21.32 -5.37 10.94
N ILE A 89 -20.80 -5.62 12.14
CA ILE A 89 -20.17 -4.58 12.95
C ILE A 89 -18.96 -4.01 12.18
N MET A 90 -18.07 -4.87 11.70
CA MET A 90 -16.89 -4.48 10.92
C MET A 90 -17.28 -3.71 9.65
N HIS A 91 -18.34 -4.15 8.96
CA HIS A 91 -18.88 -3.48 7.77
C HIS A 91 -19.23 -2.01 8.07
N ARG A 92 -19.96 -1.73 9.16
CA ARG A 92 -20.35 -0.36 9.55
C ARG A 92 -19.16 0.54 9.85
N HIS A 93 -18.11 0.02 10.47
CA HIS A 93 -16.92 0.82 10.76
C HIS A 93 -16.10 1.08 9.49
N LEU A 94 -15.88 0.07 8.65
CA LEU A 94 -15.16 0.24 7.39
C LEU A 94 -15.86 1.19 6.43
N GLU A 95 -17.19 1.19 6.38
CA GLU A 95 -17.94 2.14 5.54
C GLU A 95 -17.71 3.60 5.96
N LYS A 96 -17.63 3.86 7.28
CA LYS A 96 -17.30 5.20 7.82
C LYS A 96 -15.88 5.61 7.47
N VAL A 97 -14.92 4.69 7.61
CA VAL A 97 -13.51 4.93 7.28
C VAL A 97 -13.34 5.17 5.78
N ALA A 98 -14.00 4.40 4.92
CA ALA A 98 -13.93 4.55 3.48
C ALA A 98 -14.33 5.96 3.03
N LYS A 99 -15.40 6.53 3.60
CA LYS A 99 -15.86 7.90 3.28
C LYS A 99 -14.84 8.98 3.67
N LYS A 100 -13.99 8.71 4.66
CA LYS A 100 -12.99 9.65 5.19
C LYS A 100 -11.65 9.56 4.46
N TYR A 101 -11.28 8.38 3.97
CA TYR A 101 -9.99 8.11 3.33
C TYR A 101 -10.19 7.71 1.87
N THR A 102 -10.13 8.69 0.97
CA THR A 102 -10.25 8.48 -0.47
C THR A 102 -8.97 7.95 -1.11
N ASP A 103 -7.81 8.03 -0.43
CA ASP A 103 -6.54 7.54 -0.97
C ASP A 103 -6.45 6.02 -0.99
N THR A 104 -7.31 5.34 -0.23
CA THR A 104 -7.29 3.90 -0.02
C THR A 104 -8.56 3.29 -0.59
N LYS A 105 -8.43 2.19 -1.33
CA LYS A 105 -9.59 1.46 -1.84
C LYS A 105 -10.09 0.48 -0.79
N PHE A 106 -11.37 0.59 -0.42
CA PHE A 106 -12.03 -0.33 0.49
C PHE A 106 -12.99 -1.24 -0.27
N ALA A 107 -12.87 -2.55 -0.04
CA ALA A 107 -13.70 -3.55 -0.66
C ALA A 107 -14.15 -4.61 0.36
N ARG A 108 -15.29 -5.24 0.09
CA ARG A 108 -15.77 -6.42 0.82
C ARG A 108 -15.95 -7.60 -0.12
N GLY A 109 -15.68 -8.79 0.37
CA GLY A 109 -15.84 -10.02 -0.40
C GLY A 109 -16.46 -11.12 0.45
N ASP A 110 -17.46 -11.80 -0.10
CA ASP A 110 -18.02 -12.99 0.53
C ASP A 110 -17.05 -14.16 0.34
N VAL A 111 -16.65 -14.80 1.44
CA VAL A 111 -15.76 -15.97 1.42
C VAL A 111 -16.31 -17.13 0.59
N THR A 112 -17.65 -17.21 0.45
CA THR A 112 -18.33 -18.25 -0.34
C THR A 112 -18.12 -18.05 -1.84
N LYS A 113 -17.98 -16.79 -2.27
CA LYS A 113 -17.78 -16.41 -3.68
C LYS A 113 -16.30 -16.32 -4.07
N LEU A 114 -15.40 -16.22 -3.09
CA LEU A 114 -13.96 -16.00 -3.28
C LEU A 114 -13.11 -17.15 -2.72
N PRO A 115 -13.34 -18.42 -3.15
CA PRO A 115 -12.66 -19.58 -2.59
C PRO A 115 -11.14 -19.53 -2.83
N PHE A 116 -10.69 -18.98 -3.97
CA PHE A 116 -9.28 -18.90 -4.30
C PHE A 116 -8.53 -17.92 -3.39
N MET A 117 -9.12 -16.76 -3.08
CA MET A 117 -8.55 -15.83 -2.10
C MET A 117 -8.51 -16.42 -0.69
N VAL A 118 -9.58 -17.12 -0.27
CA VAL A 118 -9.67 -17.76 1.06
C VAL A 118 -8.57 -18.81 1.23
N GLU A 119 -8.35 -19.65 0.22
CA GLU A 119 -7.30 -20.67 0.24
C GLU A 119 -5.90 -20.04 0.20
N LYS A 120 -5.68 -19.09 -0.71
CA LYS A 120 -4.37 -18.45 -0.91
C LYS A 120 -3.92 -17.65 0.33
N LEU A 121 -4.84 -16.94 0.97
CA LEU A 121 -4.59 -16.10 2.14
C LEU A 121 -4.78 -16.88 3.45
N ARG A 122 -5.20 -18.15 3.37
CA ARG A 122 -5.46 -19.07 4.50
C ARG A 122 -6.37 -18.44 5.55
N ILE A 123 -7.53 -17.95 5.12
CA ILE A 123 -8.50 -17.30 6.00
C ILE A 123 -9.25 -18.37 6.78
N GLN A 124 -9.03 -18.43 8.10
CA GLN A 124 -9.68 -19.40 9.00
C GLN A 124 -10.68 -18.75 9.96
N VAL A 125 -10.51 -17.45 10.24
CA VAL A 125 -11.29 -16.71 11.25
C VAL A 125 -11.99 -15.55 10.57
N LEU A 126 -13.27 -15.33 10.88
CA LEU A 126 -14.07 -14.20 10.39
C LEU A 126 -14.54 -13.32 11.56
N PRO A 127 -14.65 -11.99 11.36
CA PRO A 127 -14.26 -11.22 10.17
C PRO A 127 -12.73 -11.19 9.95
N CYS A 128 -12.28 -11.18 8.69
CA CYS A 128 -10.86 -11.01 8.37
C CYS A 128 -10.67 -9.82 7.44
N VAL A 129 -9.87 -8.84 7.85
CA VAL A 129 -9.52 -7.68 7.02
C VAL A 129 -8.06 -7.80 6.61
N ILE A 130 -7.79 -7.78 5.32
CA ILE A 130 -6.44 -7.90 4.77
C ILE A 130 -6.06 -6.61 4.08
N PHE A 131 -4.82 -6.18 4.30
CA PHE A 131 -4.30 -4.96 3.75
C PHE A 131 -3.22 -5.25 2.72
N PHE A 132 -3.34 -4.60 1.56
CA PHE A 132 -2.40 -4.69 0.45
C PHE A 132 -1.76 -3.33 0.21
N ILE A 133 -0.43 -3.34 0.07
CA ILE A 133 0.36 -2.18 -0.31
C ILE A 133 1.19 -2.57 -1.53
N ASN A 134 0.97 -1.88 -2.66
CA ASN A 134 1.61 -2.15 -3.95
C ASN A 134 1.54 -3.63 -4.36
N GLY A 135 0.36 -4.26 -4.22
CA GLY A 135 0.14 -5.67 -4.53
C GLY A 135 0.72 -6.68 -3.53
N VAL A 136 1.40 -6.23 -2.47
CA VAL A 136 1.94 -7.11 -1.42
C VAL A 136 1.08 -7.03 -0.16
N THR A 137 0.77 -8.17 0.45
CA THR A 137 0.07 -8.21 1.73
C THR A 137 0.93 -7.63 2.85
N ASN A 138 0.53 -6.49 3.42
CA ASN A 138 1.25 -5.82 4.50
C ASN A 138 0.81 -6.28 5.89
N GLY A 139 -0.36 -6.91 5.98
CA GLY A 139 -0.86 -7.46 7.23
C GLY A 139 -2.31 -7.90 7.13
N ARG A 140 -2.83 -8.41 8.23
CA ARG A 140 -4.23 -8.79 8.38
C ARG A 140 -4.70 -8.52 9.80
N LEU A 141 -5.97 -8.19 9.93
CA LEU A 141 -6.69 -8.09 11.19
C LEU A 141 -7.64 -9.29 11.27
N LEU A 142 -7.48 -10.07 12.33
CA LEU A 142 -8.27 -11.28 12.57
C LEU A 142 -9.30 -11.03 13.66
N GLY A 143 -10.58 -11.15 13.31
CA GLY A 143 -11.69 -10.99 14.24
C GLY A 143 -11.67 -9.62 14.93
N PHE A 144 -11.76 -9.66 16.26
CA PHE A 144 -11.63 -8.48 17.11
C PHE A 144 -10.43 -8.56 18.06
N GLU A 145 -9.56 -9.56 17.91
CA GLU A 145 -8.41 -9.77 18.81
C GLU A 145 -7.53 -8.51 18.88
N ASP A 146 -7.27 -7.90 17.73
CA ASP A 146 -6.49 -6.67 17.60
C ASP A 146 -7.21 -5.39 18.09
N LEU A 147 -8.52 -5.49 18.33
CA LEU A 147 -9.40 -4.38 18.73
C LEU A 147 -9.90 -4.53 20.18
N GLY A 148 -9.22 -5.37 20.98
CA GLY A 148 -9.54 -5.59 22.39
C GLY A 148 -10.60 -6.69 22.62
N ASN A 149 -10.88 -7.49 21.61
CA ASN A 149 -11.83 -8.61 21.61
C ASN A 149 -13.24 -8.24 22.09
N THR A 150 -13.65 -7.00 21.82
CA THR A 150 -14.98 -6.49 22.14
C THR A 150 -15.75 -6.15 20.88
N ASP A 151 -17.06 -6.40 20.91
CA ASP A 151 -17.97 -6.08 19.81
C ASP A 151 -18.28 -4.56 19.73
N HIS A 152 -17.79 -3.78 20.69
CA HIS A 152 -18.04 -2.34 20.85
C HIS A 152 -16.78 -1.48 20.62
N PHE A 153 -15.90 -1.90 19.72
CA PHE A 153 -14.72 -1.10 19.38
C PHE A 153 -15.12 0.20 18.67
N THR A 154 -14.32 1.25 18.87
CA THR A 154 -14.56 2.55 18.22
C THR A 154 -13.94 2.59 16.83
N THR A 155 -14.51 3.39 15.92
CA THR A 155 -13.94 3.60 14.59
C THR A 155 -12.49 4.11 14.67
N GLU A 156 -12.17 4.88 15.71
CA GLU A 156 -10.82 5.40 15.96
C GLU A 156 -9.79 4.29 16.24
N GLN A 157 -10.18 3.21 16.94
CA GLN A 157 -9.30 2.07 17.16
C GLN A 157 -8.99 1.34 15.85
N LEU A 158 -10.00 1.17 14.98
CA LEU A 158 -9.80 0.60 13.65
C LEU A 158 -8.92 1.49 12.77
N GLU A 159 -9.15 2.82 12.80
CA GLU A 159 -8.30 3.79 12.10
C GLU A 159 -6.85 3.74 12.61
N ALA A 160 -6.65 3.66 13.93
CA ALA A 160 -5.31 3.57 14.50
C ALA A 160 -4.56 2.33 13.99
N ARG A 161 -5.25 1.17 13.91
CA ARG A 161 -4.68 -0.07 13.35
C ARG A 161 -4.36 0.05 11.86
N LEU A 162 -5.29 0.60 11.06
CA LEU A 162 -5.06 0.84 9.63
C LEU A 162 -3.90 1.80 9.38
N ARG A 163 -3.74 2.80 10.25
CA ARG A 163 -2.65 3.78 10.20
C ARG A 163 -1.32 3.14 10.59
N GLN A 164 -1.29 2.27 11.60
CA GLN A 164 -0.11 1.50 11.96
C GLN A 164 0.35 0.58 10.83
N ALA A 165 -0.60 -0.02 10.09
CA ALA A 165 -0.30 -0.80 8.90
C ALA A 165 0.18 0.06 7.71
N GLY A 166 0.09 1.40 7.79
CA GLY A 166 0.51 2.31 6.71
C GLY A 166 -0.41 2.30 5.49
N VAL A 167 -1.64 1.82 5.65
CA VAL A 167 -2.60 1.64 4.55
C VAL A 167 -3.52 2.85 4.41
N ILE A 168 -3.64 3.65 5.46
CA ILE A 168 -4.33 4.95 5.47
C ILE A 168 -3.39 6.06 5.92
N GLY A 169 -3.56 7.25 5.35
CA GLY A 169 -2.71 8.41 5.59
C GLY A 169 -3.19 9.25 6.76
N ARG A 170 -2.39 10.25 7.12
CA ARG A 170 -2.93 11.37 7.90
C ARG A 170 -3.87 12.17 6.99
N PRO A 171 -4.99 12.69 7.52
CA PRO A 171 -5.86 13.58 6.75
C PRO A 171 -5.04 14.74 6.16
N GLY A 172 -5.01 14.86 4.82
CA GLY A 172 -4.24 15.90 4.11
C GLY A 172 -2.82 15.51 3.69
N GLU A 173 -2.36 14.28 3.94
CA GLU A 173 -1.03 13.80 3.54
C GLU A 173 -1.13 12.73 2.44
N SER A 174 -0.45 12.92 1.30
CA SER A 174 -0.46 11.93 0.23
C SER A 174 0.34 10.69 0.60
N LEU A 175 -0.37 9.59 0.84
CA LEU A 175 0.20 8.26 1.16
C LEU A 175 1.20 7.75 0.12
N THR A 176 0.97 8.06 -1.15
CA THR A 176 1.82 7.62 -2.25
C THR A 176 3.25 8.16 -2.12
N ALA A 177 3.44 9.39 -1.64
CA ALA A 177 4.76 9.98 -1.43
C ALA A 177 5.53 9.26 -0.30
N ALA A 178 4.85 9.00 0.83
CA ALA A 178 5.44 8.32 1.99
C ALA A 178 5.88 6.89 1.65
N VAL A 179 5.04 6.13 0.93
CA VAL A 179 5.37 4.74 0.56
C VAL A 179 6.45 4.68 -0.51
N ASN A 180 6.49 5.61 -1.47
CA ASN A 180 7.59 5.69 -2.42
C ASN A 180 8.94 5.98 -1.73
N LEU A 181 8.95 6.81 -0.69
CA LEU A 181 10.16 7.06 0.10
C LEU A 181 10.59 5.81 0.91
N ALA A 182 9.63 5.14 1.57
CA ALA A 182 9.90 3.93 2.35
C ALA A 182 10.35 2.74 1.48
N SER A 183 9.73 2.54 0.32
CA SER A 183 10.12 1.49 -0.62
C SER A 183 11.46 1.77 -1.30
N ARG A 184 11.82 3.04 -1.56
CA ARG A 184 13.17 3.43 -1.99
C ARG A 184 14.20 3.12 -0.90
N ALA A 185 13.91 3.42 0.37
CA ALA A 185 14.79 3.08 1.49
C ALA A 185 14.94 1.56 1.70
N ALA A 186 13.89 0.77 1.47
CA ALA A 186 13.95 -0.69 1.54
C ALA A 186 14.76 -1.31 0.37
N LYS A 187 14.60 -0.78 -0.86
CA LYS A 187 15.34 -1.25 -2.05
C LYS A 187 16.85 -0.98 -1.97
N VAL A 188 17.27 0.05 -1.22
CA VAL A 188 18.70 0.30 -0.89
C VAL A 188 19.27 -0.77 0.05
N ARG A 189 18.43 -1.41 0.88
CA ARG A 189 18.86 -2.45 1.85
C ARG A 189 18.94 -3.84 1.21
N ASP A 190 18.06 -4.18 0.27
CA ASP A 190 18.12 -5.46 -0.45
C ASP A 190 19.34 -5.57 -1.39
N GLY A 191 19.83 -4.45 -1.94
CA GLY A 191 21.07 -4.42 -2.73
C GLY A 191 22.32 -4.77 -1.92
N ALA A 192 22.33 -4.51 -0.61
CA ALA A 192 23.45 -4.82 0.26
C ALA A 192 23.51 -6.32 0.67
N TYR A 193 22.37 -7.03 0.61
CA TYR A 193 22.30 -8.45 0.98
C TYR A 193 22.65 -9.39 -0.18
N ALA A 194 22.35 -9.00 -1.43
CA ALA A 194 22.73 -9.75 -2.62
C ALA A 194 24.25 -9.80 -2.83
N ASP A 195 24.97 -8.70 -2.55
CA ASP A 195 26.43 -8.63 -2.70
C ASP A 195 27.16 -9.46 -1.62
N ALA A 196 26.58 -9.56 -0.41
CA ALA A 196 27.13 -10.37 0.69
C ALA A 196 26.97 -11.89 0.49
N PHE A 197 26.08 -12.34 -0.40
CA PHE A 197 25.89 -13.76 -0.75
C PHE A 197 26.79 -14.21 -1.92
N ALA A 198 27.06 -13.32 -2.89
CA ALA A 198 27.97 -13.58 -4.01
C ALA A 198 29.45 -13.73 -3.56
N LYS A 199 29.86 -13.02 -2.50
CA LYS A 199 31.21 -13.15 -1.92
C LYS A 199 31.44 -14.45 -1.12
N ARG A 200 30.39 -15.18 -0.75
CA ARG A 200 30.49 -16.43 0.02
C ARG A 200 30.50 -17.70 -0.82
N THR A 201 30.06 -17.61 -2.07
CA THR A 201 29.84 -18.78 -2.96
C THR A 201 30.88 -18.91 -4.08
N SER A 202 31.87 -18.01 -4.16
CA SER A 202 32.96 -18.04 -5.15
C SER A 202 34.32 -18.53 -4.61
N GLY A 203 34.35 -19.11 -3.41
CA GLY A 203 35.59 -19.61 -2.78
C GLY A 203 35.56 -21.10 -2.44
N ALA A 204 35.49 -21.98 -3.44
CA ALA A 204 35.68 -23.42 -3.23
C ALA A 204 36.78 -23.97 -4.15
N GLY A 205 37.91 -24.33 -3.54
CA GLY A 205 38.76 -25.44 -4.00
C GLY A 205 40.19 -25.09 -4.43
N SER A 206 41.15 -25.27 -3.53
CA SER A 206 42.34 -26.07 -3.84
C SER A 206 42.98 -26.61 -2.57
N LEU A 207 43.07 -27.95 -2.52
CA LEU A 207 43.88 -28.74 -1.61
C LEU A 207 45.37 -28.41 -1.79
N GLY A 208 46.15 -28.46 -0.71
CA GLY A 208 47.61 -28.46 -0.82
C GLY A 208 48.38 -28.09 0.45
N GLY A 209 48.71 -29.12 1.24
CA GLY A 209 50.03 -29.38 1.83
C GLY A 209 50.87 -28.31 2.56
N ALA A 210 51.54 -28.81 3.62
CA ALA A 210 52.86 -28.43 4.13
C ALA A 210 52.96 -27.53 5.39
N ARG A 211 53.31 -28.22 6.48
CA ARG A 211 54.24 -27.87 7.58
C ARG A 211 54.98 -26.52 7.48
N ARG A 212 55.01 -25.73 8.57
CA ARG A 212 56.18 -25.46 9.45
C ARG A 212 55.93 -24.30 10.43
N SER A 213 56.19 -24.58 11.71
CA SER A 213 56.80 -23.75 12.78
C SER A 213 56.90 -22.22 12.61
N ALA A 214 56.36 -21.47 13.58
CA ALA A 214 57.09 -20.39 14.28
C ALA A 214 56.47 -20.08 15.65
N ARG A 215 57.32 -20.09 16.68
CA ARG A 215 57.12 -19.63 18.06
C ARG A 215 56.97 -18.10 18.13
N ARG A 216 56.24 -17.54 19.12
CA ARG A 216 56.75 -16.76 20.29
C ARG A 216 55.73 -15.76 20.88
N GLY A 217 55.76 -15.65 22.22
CA GLY A 217 55.33 -14.49 23.04
C GLY A 217 53.95 -14.68 23.70
N ILE A 218 53.77 -15.07 24.97
CA ILE A 218 54.22 -14.58 26.30
C ILE A 218 53.51 -13.27 26.75
N ASN A 219 52.64 -13.46 27.76
CA ASN A 219 52.20 -12.62 28.89
C ASN A 219 51.43 -11.31 28.58
N SER A 220 50.53 -10.78 29.42
CA SER A 220 50.27 -10.93 30.86
C SER A 220 48.86 -10.42 31.21
N ASP A 221 48.32 -10.97 32.30
CA ASP A 221 47.54 -10.35 33.39
C ASP A 221 47.04 -8.90 33.24
N SER A 222 45.75 -8.69 33.57
CA SER A 222 45.38 -7.91 34.76
C SER A 222 43.87 -7.95 35.03
N ASP A 223 43.55 -8.24 36.29
CA ASP A 223 42.31 -8.02 37.03
C ASP A 223 41.51 -6.77 36.62
N TYR A 224 40.18 -6.83 36.79
CA TYR A 224 39.48 -5.94 37.73
C TYR A 224 38.04 -6.46 37.99
N SER A 225 37.77 -6.63 39.28
CA SER A 225 36.53 -6.91 40.03
C SER A 225 35.35 -6.05 39.54
N ASP A 226 34.12 -6.55 39.48
CA ASP A 226 33.20 -6.87 40.59
C ASP A 226 32.80 -5.61 41.38
N ASP A 227 31.64 -5.04 41.02
CA ASP A 227 30.91 -4.06 41.82
C ASP A 227 29.44 -4.52 41.85
N GLU A 228 29.03 -5.02 43.03
CA GLU A 228 27.65 -5.02 43.50
C GLU A 228 27.19 -3.57 43.74
N ASP A 229 25.91 -3.26 43.56
CA ASP A 229 25.23 -2.28 44.41
C ASP A 229 23.70 -2.46 44.33
N ASP A 230 23.10 -2.29 45.52
CA ASP A 230 21.70 -2.39 45.97
C ASP A 230 20.60 -1.85 45.05
#